data_AF-A0A4R2U4Z0-F1
#
_entry.id   AF-A0A4R2U4Z0-F1
#
_cell.length_a   1.000
_cell.length_b   1.000
_cell.length_c   1.000
_cell.angle_alpha   90.00
_cell.angle_beta   90.00
_cell.angle_gamma   90.00
#
_symmetry.space_group_name_H-M   'P 1'
#
loop_
_entity.id
_entity.type
_entity.pdbx_description
1 polymer ?
#
loop_
_entity_poly.entity_id
_entity_poly.type
_entity_poly.pdbx_seq_one_letter_code
_entity_poly.pdbx_strand_id
1 'polypeptide(L)'
;MQLLREIACPKCLSKKFSVKYESTYVYSYKIEPPNSTEPKDENGLSFLFDNREQKGFKQYIECLECKTQYPCQFTMDSKNIDFTILSKAIRSNYVEKPEFFG
;
A
#
# COMPACT_ATOMS: atom_id res chain seq x y z
N MET A 1 24.09 -14.22 16.73
CA MET A 1 22.99 -13.91 17.68
C MET A 1 21.72 -13.65 16.89
N GLN A 2 20.78 -14.59 16.87
CA GLN A 2 19.47 -14.42 16.25
C GLN A 2 18.57 -13.58 17.17
N LEU A 3 18.38 -12.30 16.85
CA LEU A 3 17.35 -11.46 17.47
C LEU A 3 16.10 -11.43 16.59
N LEU A 4 15.52 -12.60 16.29
CA LEU A 4 14.13 -12.66 15.85
C LEU A 4 13.27 -12.54 17.12
N ARG A 5 13.17 -11.32 17.67
CA ARG A 5 12.10 -11.02 18.63
C ARG A 5 10.80 -11.23 17.88
N GLU A 6 10.09 -12.30 18.22
CA GLU A 6 8.84 -12.67 17.56
C GLU A 6 7.87 -11.49 17.64
N ILE A 7 7.60 -10.85 16.50
CA ILE A 7 6.69 -9.71 16.45
C ILE A 7 5.28 -10.24 16.63
N ALA A 8 4.62 -9.77 17.68
CA ALA A 8 3.25 -10.11 18.03
C ALA A 8 2.38 -8.87 18.02
N CYS A 9 1.09 -9.04 17.73
CA CYS A 9 0.13 -7.96 17.73
C CYS A 9 -0.07 -7.47 19.17
N PRO A 10 0.21 -6.19 19.50
CA PRO A 10 0.10 -5.71 20.87
C PRO A 10 -1.33 -5.80 21.43
N LYS A 11 -2.35 -5.79 20.57
CA LYS A 11 -3.76 -5.90 20.98
C LYS A 11 -4.23 -7.33 21.33
N CYS A 12 -3.66 -8.37 20.73
CA CYS A 12 -4.19 -9.74 20.84
C CYS A 12 -3.12 -10.85 20.88
N LEU A 13 -1.83 -10.46 20.87
CA LEU A 13 -0.66 -11.34 20.86
C LEU A 13 -0.55 -12.31 19.66
N SER A 14 -1.47 -12.24 18.69
CA SER A 14 -1.34 -13.01 17.44
C SER A 14 -0.09 -12.60 16.67
N LYS A 15 0.59 -13.59 16.08
CA LYS A 15 1.75 -13.40 15.19
C LYS A 15 1.34 -13.38 13.71
N LYS A 16 0.04 -13.51 13.42
CA LYS A 16 -0.48 -13.56 12.05
C LYS A 16 -0.80 -12.15 11.56
N PHE A 17 -0.06 -11.72 10.56
CA PHE A 17 -0.21 -10.41 9.93
C PHE A 17 -0.33 -10.54 8.43
N SER A 18 -1.02 -9.59 7.82
CA SER A 18 -1.03 -9.36 6.38
C SER A 18 -0.57 -7.93 6.10
N VAL A 19 0.16 -7.74 5.02
CA VAL A 19 0.55 -6.42 4.54
C VAL A 19 -0.37 -6.06 3.38
N LYS A 20 -0.92 -4.86 3.38
CA LYS A 20 -1.90 -4.41 2.40
C LYS A 20 -1.48 -3.08 1.77
N TYR A 21 -1.70 -2.99 0.47
CA TYR A 21 -1.62 -1.77 -0.33
C TYR A 21 -2.98 -1.55 -0.97
N GLU A 22 -3.65 -0.47 -0.59
CA GLU A 22 -4.91 -0.05 -1.21
C GLU A 22 -4.66 1.22 -2.00
N SER A 23 -5.17 1.27 -3.23
CA SER A 23 -5.02 2.43 -4.12
C SER A 23 -6.28 2.66 -4.93
N THR A 24 -6.57 3.93 -5.19
CA THR A 24 -7.69 4.39 -5.99
C THR A 24 -7.18 5.05 -7.26
N TYR A 25 -7.70 4.62 -8.41
CA TYR A 25 -7.33 5.15 -9.72
C TYR A 25 -8.54 5.73 -10.44
N VAL A 26 -8.31 6.81 -11.19
CA VAL A 26 -9.24 7.36 -12.17
C VAL A 26 -8.70 7.06 -13.55
N TYR A 27 -9.53 6.41 -14.37
CA TYR A 27 -9.26 6.12 -15.76
C TYR A 27 -10.03 7.11 -16.62
N SER A 28 -9.35 7.75 -17.57
CA SER A 28 -9.97 8.69 -18.49
C SER A 28 -9.89 8.17 -19.92
N TYR A 29 -10.97 8.40 -20.66
CA TYR A 29 -11.11 8.03 -22.06
C TYR A 29 -11.57 9.26 -22.84
N LYS A 30 -10.92 9.56 -23.95
CA LYS A 30 -11.34 10.59 -24.90
C LYS A 30 -12.40 9.99 -25.81
N ILE A 31 -13.53 10.67 -25.91
CA ILE A 31 -14.59 10.33 -26.85
C ILE A 31 -14.49 11.31 -28.00
N GLU A 32 -14.06 10.84 -29.16
CA GLU A 32 -14.02 11.67 -30.36
C GLU A 32 -15.38 11.71 -31.06
N PRO A 33 -15.78 12.89 -31.58
CA PRO A 33 -16.98 12.99 -32.40
C PRO A 33 -16.80 12.21 -33.71
N PRO A 34 -17.89 11.73 -34.35
CA PRO A 34 -17.82 10.86 -35.52
C PRO A 34 -17.11 11.46 -36.76
N ASN A 35 -16.81 12.76 -36.76
CA ASN A 35 -16.17 13.48 -37.85
C ASN A 35 -14.77 14.01 -37.50
N SER A 36 -14.11 13.49 -36.45
CA SER A 36 -12.71 13.82 -36.18
C SER A 36 -11.83 13.32 -37.34
N THR A 37 -10.97 14.20 -37.86
CA THR A 37 -9.96 13.87 -38.89
C THR A 37 -8.67 13.35 -38.26
N GLU A 38 -8.63 13.20 -36.94
CA GLU A 38 -7.50 12.64 -36.23
C GLU A 38 -7.45 11.13 -36.51
N PRO A 39 -6.30 10.57 -36.91
CA PRO A 39 -6.20 9.15 -37.17
C PRO A 39 -6.46 8.42 -35.85
N LYS A 40 -7.57 7.66 -35.80
CA LYS A 40 -7.78 6.69 -34.72
C LYS A 40 -6.56 5.79 -34.67
N ASP A 41 -5.86 5.76 -33.55
CA ASP A 41 -4.78 4.81 -33.31
C ASP A 41 -5.31 3.41 -33.63
N GLU A 42 -4.89 2.84 -34.77
CA GLU A 42 -5.42 1.58 -35.32
C GLU A 42 -5.08 0.37 -34.45
N ASN A 43 -4.30 0.59 -33.39
CA ASN A 43 -4.02 -0.35 -32.33
C ASN A 43 -5.22 -0.40 -31.36
N GLY A 44 -6.34 -0.92 -31.85
CA GLY A 44 -7.58 -1.18 -31.12
C GLY A 44 -7.41 -2.10 -29.92
N LEU A 45 -6.78 -1.62 -28.87
CA LEU A 45 -6.81 -2.23 -27.56
C LEU A 45 -7.82 -1.42 -26.74
N SER A 46 -9.08 -1.85 -26.74
CA SER A 46 -10.20 -1.29 -25.96
C SER A 46 -9.96 -1.24 -24.44
N PHE A 47 -8.77 -1.61 -23.99
CA PHE A 47 -8.31 -1.61 -22.60
C PHE A 47 -7.21 -0.56 -22.34
N LEU A 48 -6.74 0.17 -23.36
CA LEU A 48 -5.84 1.31 -23.20
C LEU A 48 -6.67 2.54 -22.82
N PHE A 49 -6.52 2.96 -21.58
CA PHE A 49 -6.97 4.26 -21.10
C PHE A 49 -6.07 5.36 -21.67
N ASP A 50 -6.63 6.54 -21.98
CA ASP A 50 -5.83 7.70 -22.38
C ASP A 50 -4.99 8.23 -21.22
N ASN A 51 -5.56 8.15 -20.01
CA ASN A 51 -4.88 8.58 -18.79
C ASN A 51 -5.28 7.69 -17.61
N ARG A 52 -4.34 7.48 -16.69
CA ARG A 52 -4.55 6.84 -15.40
C ARG A 52 -3.95 7.70 -14.30
N GLU A 53 -4.81 8.28 -13.48
CA GLU A 53 -4.41 9.11 -12.34
C GLU A 53 -4.64 8.36 -11.03
N GLN A 54 -3.63 8.31 -10.16
CA GLN A 54 -3.78 7.76 -8.81
C GLN A 54 -4.30 8.85 -7.86
N LYS A 55 -5.53 8.70 -7.37
CA LYS A 55 -6.16 9.67 -6.46
C LYS A 55 -5.75 9.51 -5.01
N GLY A 56 -5.33 8.32 -4.62
CA GLY A 56 -4.90 8.05 -3.27
C GLY A 56 -4.38 6.65 -3.11
N PHE A 57 -3.62 6.46 -2.04
CA PHE A 57 -3.24 5.15 -1.57
C PHE A 57 -3.06 5.15 -0.06
N LYS A 58 -3.18 3.97 0.53
CA LYS A 58 -2.77 3.70 1.89
C LYS A 58 -2.05 2.36 1.95
N GLN A 59 -1.07 2.32 2.83
CA GLN A 59 -0.26 1.14 3.11
C GLN A 59 -0.38 0.86 4.60
N TYR A 60 -0.66 -0.40 4.93
CA TYR A 60 -0.84 -0.78 6.32
C TYR A 60 -0.63 -2.28 6.52
N ILE A 61 -0.32 -2.64 7.74
CA ILE A 61 -0.25 -4.01 8.22
C ILE A 61 -1.52 -4.30 9.01
N GLU A 62 -2.19 -5.41 8.72
CA GLU A 62 -3.40 -5.84 9.43
C GLU A 62 -3.14 -7.14 10.19
N CYS A 63 -3.46 -7.15 11.49
CA CYS A 63 -3.51 -8.39 12.27
C CYS A 63 -4.69 -9.25 11.81
N LEU A 64 -4.44 -10.53 11.49
CA LEU A 64 -5.49 -11.40 10.94
C LEU A 64 -6.55 -11.79 11.98
N GLU A 65 -6.18 -11.91 13.26
CA GLU A 65 -7.10 -12.23 14.36
C GLU A 65 -7.96 -11.03 14.79
N CYS A 66 -7.34 -9.90 15.17
CA CYS A 66 -8.08 -8.77 15.76
C CYS A 66 -8.38 -7.62 14.79
N LYS A 67 -7.96 -7.73 13.53
CA LYS A 67 -8.15 -6.73 12.45
C LYS A 67 -7.58 -5.34 12.73
N THR A 68 -6.72 -5.21 13.73
CA THR A 68 -6.02 -3.94 14.01
C THR A 68 -5.10 -3.60 12.85
N GLN A 69 -5.19 -2.36 12.39
CA GLN A 69 -4.41 -1.83 11.28
C GLN A 69 -3.29 -0.92 11.80
N TYR A 70 -2.08 -1.17 11.32
CA TYR A 70 -0.89 -0.40 11.64
C TYR A 70 -0.42 0.30 10.36
N PRO A 71 -0.59 1.62 10.23
CA PRO A 71 -0.12 2.37 9.07
C PRO A 71 1.39 2.19 8.89
N CYS A 72 1.82 1.98 7.66
CA CYS A 72 3.23 1.81 7.33
C CYS A 72 3.51 2.31 5.91
N GLN A 73 4.77 2.58 5.60
CA GLN A 73 5.20 2.81 4.22
C GLN A 73 6.21 1.74 3.81
N PHE A 74 6.02 1.12 2.65
CA PHE A 74 6.92 0.13 2.07
C PHE A 74 7.00 0.26 0.55
N THR A 75 8.18 -0.04 0.02
CA THR A 75 8.43 -0.09 -1.42
C THR A 75 8.08 -1.48 -1.94
N MET A 76 7.36 -1.58 -3.05
CA MET A 76 7.00 -2.88 -3.62
C MET A 76 8.18 -3.60 -4.30
N ASP A 77 9.28 -2.89 -4.55
CA ASP A 77 10.45 -3.43 -5.26
C ASP A 77 11.26 -4.42 -4.42
N SER A 78 11.11 -4.40 -3.09
CA SER A 78 11.71 -5.40 -2.22
C SER A 78 10.88 -6.68 -2.24
N LYS A 79 11.39 -7.72 -2.91
CA LYS A 79 10.81 -9.09 -2.94
C LYS A 79 10.46 -9.67 -1.55
N ASN A 80 10.97 -9.08 -0.48
CA ASN A 80 10.62 -9.40 0.89
C ASN A 80 10.17 -8.11 1.59
N ILE A 81 8.93 -8.10 2.10
CA ILE A 81 8.51 -7.07 3.05
C ILE A 81 9.29 -7.35 4.34
N ASP A 82 10.28 -6.50 4.59
CA ASP A 82 11.25 -6.71 5.66
C ASP A 82 10.54 -6.71 7.03
N PHE A 83 10.91 -7.65 7.90
CA PHE A 83 10.46 -7.74 9.28
C PHE A 83 10.70 -6.42 10.04
N THR A 84 11.67 -5.63 9.58
CA THR A 84 11.95 -4.26 10.02
C THR A 84 10.75 -3.32 9.82
N ILE A 85 10.04 -3.41 8.69
CA ILE A 85 8.86 -2.59 8.38
C ILE A 85 7.72 -2.96 9.34
N LEU A 86 7.50 -4.25 9.56
CA LEU A 86 6.53 -4.77 10.53
C LEU A 86 6.82 -4.22 11.94
N SER A 87 8.08 -4.30 12.36
CA SER A 87 8.51 -3.83 13.68
C SER A 87 8.32 -2.33 13.87
N LYS A 88 8.63 -1.54 12.84
CA LYS A 88 8.53 -0.08 12.87
C LYS A 88 7.08 0.37 12.89
N ALA A 89 6.21 -0.26 12.09
CA ALA A 89 4.79 0.07 12.03
C ALA A 89 4.09 -0.16 13.38
N ILE A 90 4.33 -1.32 14.00
CA ILE A 90 3.73 -1.66 15.30
C ILE A 90 4.26 -0.75 16.41
N ARG A 91 5.57 -0.46 16.43
CA ARG A 91 6.16 0.44 17.43
C ARG A 91 5.71 1.89 17.26
N SER A 92 5.73 2.42 16.04
CA SER A 92 5.34 3.81 15.78
C SER A 92 3.87 4.09 16.12
N ASN A 93 3.02 3.07 16.10
CA ASN A 93 1.62 3.20 16.48
C ASN A 93 1.39 3.15 18.01
N TYR A 94 2.38 2.67 18.77
CA TYR A 94 2.31 2.53 20.23
C TYR A 94 3.18 3.53 21.00
N VAL A 95 3.98 4.35 20.31
CA VAL A 95 4.78 5.41 20.94
C VAL A 95 3.97 6.71 20.92
N GLU A 96 3.24 6.99 22.00
CA GLU A 96 2.54 8.27 22.20
C GLU A 96 3.49 9.42 22.60
N LYS A 97 4.73 9.12 22.99
CA LYS A 97 5.76 10.12 23.29
C LYS A 97 7.13 9.64 22.79
N PRO A 98 7.72 10.26 21.75
CA PRO A 98 9.13 10.07 21.50
C PRO A 98 9.89 10.69 22.67
N GLU A 99 10.48 9.85 23.53
CA GLU A 99 11.46 10.32 24.50
C GLU A 99 12.71 10.75 23.73
N PHE A 100 12.75 12.04 23.38
CA PHE A 100 13.98 12.70 22.96
C PHE A 100 14.89 12.80 24.19
N PHE A 101 15.76 11.81 24.36
CA PHE A 101 16.94 11.96 25.22
C PHE A 101 17.99 12.75 24.43
N GLY A 102 17.84 14.08 24.47
CA GLY A 102 18.90 15.04 24.16
C GLY A 102 19.75 15.32 25.39
#